data_AF-A0AAW2FQ07-F1
#
_entry.id   AF-A0AAW2FQ07-F1
#
_cell.length_a   1.000
_cell.length_b   1.000
_cell.length_c   1.000
_cell.angle_alpha   90.00
_cell.angle_beta   90.00
_cell.angle_gamma   90.00
#
_symmetry.space_group_name_H-M   'P 1'
#
loop_
_entity.id
_entity.type
_entity.pdbx_description
1 polymer ?
#
loop_
_entity_poly.entity_id
_entity_poly.type
_entity_poly.pdbx_seq_one_letter_code
_entity_poly.pdbx_strand_id
1 'polypeptide(L)'
;MLVMASMFITIPSLGPMLLDVILPLNESRTKNIAVYSDYGVDQDEYFVPIFVYTTVMIMVGINILVATDTMHVSCTVHACSLFRIIGYEVENVISIARMGEQVNNIQRTKTGYESFNEKQVYQKYIVCLKKHQLALEYAAEWYNFSPRLKSLLVIICHKSFVPAKVTAGDLFPLSMEVFATVLRTSGSYFTTLLSLKA
;
A
#
# COMPACT_ATOMS: atom_id res chain seq x y z
N MET A 1 3.01 -0.20 -11.22
CA MET A 1 4.11 0.66 -10.74
C MET A 1 5.27 -0.16 -10.17
N LEU A 2 5.04 -1.13 -9.27
CA LEU A 2 6.12 -1.94 -8.66
C LEU A 2 6.84 -2.87 -9.64
N VAL A 3 6.08 -3.62 -10.44
CA VAL A 3 6.63 -4.45 -11.53
C VAL A 3 7.42 -3.59 -12.53
N MET A 4 7.00 -2.34 -12.73
CA MET A 4 7.68 -1.39 -13.62
C MET A 4 8.99 -0.88 -13.04
N ALA A 5 9.03 -0.58 -11.74
CA ALA A 5 10.24 -0.14 -11.05
C ALA A 5 11.28 -1.27 -10.94
N SER A 6 10.84 -2.50 -10.65
CA SER A 6 11.73 -3.67 -10.62
C SER A 6 12.28 -3.99 -12.02
N MET A 7 11.44 -3.90 -13.06
CA MET A 7 11.89 -4.05 -14.45
C MET A 7 12.94 -2.98 -14.79
N PHE A 8 12.76 -1.72 -14.39
CA PHE A 8 13.70 -0.64 -14.67
C PHE A 8 15.08 -0.81 -14.02
N ILE A 9 15.16 -1.44 -12.84
CA ILE A 9 16.45 -1.75 -12.19
C ILE A 9 17.17 -2.87 -12.95
N THR A 10 16.41 -3.83 -13.50
CA THR A 10 16.98 -4.95 -14.27
C THR A 10 17.33 -4.59 -15.72
N ILE A 11 16.68 -3.59 -16.32
CA ILE A 11 16.85 -3.21 -17.74
C ILE A 11 18.30 -2.81 -18.09
N PRO A 12 19.00 -1.94 -17.33
CA PRO A 12 20.38 -1.56 -17.62
C PRO A 12 21.37 -2.73 -17.57
N SER A 13 21.12 -3.74 -16.72
CA SER A 13 21.99 -4.90 -16.57
C SER A 13 21.64 -6.04 -17.55
N LEU A 14 20.37 -6.18 -17.95
CA LEU A 14 19.95 -7.17 -18.95
C LEU A 14 20.26 -6.72 -20.39
N GLY A 15 20.31 -5.41 -20.62
CA GLY A 15 20.65 -4.79 -21.90
C GLY A 15 21.91 -5.36 -22.56
N PRO A 16 23.10 -5.30 -21.92
CA PRO A 16 24.34 -5.82 -22.51
C PRO A 16 24.27 -7.33 -22.80
N MET A 17 23.60 -8.14 -21.97
CA MET A 17 23.43 -9.58 -22.22
C MET A 17 22.56 -9.89 -23.43
N LEU A 18 21.41 -9.23 -23.57
CA LEU A 18 20.53 -9.42 -24.73
C LEU A 18 21.20 -8.94 -26.02
N LEU A 19 21.94 -7.84 -25.93
CA LEU A 19 22.63 -7.26 -27.06
C LEU A 19 23.81 -8.12 -27.53
N ASP A 20 24.50 -8.86 -26.66
CA ASP A 20 25.54 -9.82 -27.07
C ASP A 20 24.96 -11.06 -27.78
N VAL A 21 23.73 -11.47 -27.45
CA VAL A 21 23.03 -12.57 -28.15
C VAL A 21 22.54 -12.15 -29.54
N ILE A 22 22.00 -10.93 -29.67
CA ILE A 22 21.38 -10.43 -30.91
C ILE A 22 22.42 -9.80 -31.85
N LEU A 23 23.44 -9.13 -31.30
CA LEU A 23 24.47 -8.42 -32.06
C LEU A 23 25.84 -8.57 -31.38
N PRO A 24 26.55 -9.70 -31.59
CA PRO A 24 27.85 -9.94 -30.99
C PRO A 24 28.89 -8.94 -31.53
N LEU A 25 29.58 -8.24 -30.63
CA LEU A 25 30.74 -7.40 -30.97
C LEU A 25 32.04 -8.17 -30.72
N ASN A 26 33.11 -7.75 -31.40
CA ASN A 26 34.46 -8.29 -31.20
C ASN A 26 35.08 -7.89 -29.84
N GLU A 27 34.51 -6.90 -29.16
CA GLU A 27 34.88 -6.50 -27.80
C GLU A 27 33.73 -6.75 -26.81
N SER A 28 34.07 -7.15 -25.59
CA SER A 28 33.11 -7.34 -24.49
C SER A 28 32.48 -6.01 -24.08
N ARG A 29 31.15 -5.93 -24.08
CA ARG A 29 30.43 -4.76 -23.57
C ARG A 29 30.67 -4.59 -22.06
N THR A 30 30.75 -3.35 -21.59
CA THR A 30 30.92 -3.06 -20.17
C THR A 30 29.69 -3.50 -19.37
N LYS A 31 29.89 -4.44 -18.45
CA LYS A 31 28.85 -4.95 -17.56
C LYS A 31 28.73 -4.02 -16.35
N ASN A 32 27.60 -3.33 -16.22
CA ASN A 32 27.38 -2.39 -15.12
C ASN A 32 26.48 -3.04 -14.06
N ILE A 33 27.02 -3.24 -12.86
CA ILE A 33 26.27 -3.78 -11.72
C ILE A 33 25.57 -2.60 -11.04
N ALA A 34 24.23 -2.65 -10.97
CA ALA A 34 23.44 -1.56 -10.40
C ALA A 34 23.73 -1.28 -8.91
N VAL A 35 24.30 -2.25 -8.19
CA VAL A 35 24.69 -2.15 -6.78
C VAL A 35 26.12 -2.64 -6.62
N TYR A 36 27.05 -1.72 -6.38
CA TYR A 36 28.45 -2.06 -6.13
C TYR A 36 28.59 -2.60 -4.71
N SER A 37 28.91 -3.88 -4.59
CA SER A 37 29.25 -4.53 -3.32
C SER A 37 30.49 -5.40 -3.54
N ASP A 38 31.43 -5.33 -2.61
CA ASP A 38 32.65 -6.14 -2.66
C ASP A 38 32.33 -7.53 -2.11
N TYR A 39 32.18 -8.51 -3.00
CA TYR A 39 31.82 -9.89 -2.65
C TYR A 39 33.04 -10.74 -2.30
N GLY A 40 34.27 -10.21 -2.41
CA GLY A 40 35.51 -10.98 -2.23
C GLY A 40 35.72 -12.07 -3.28
N VAL A 41 34.99 -12.00 -4.40
CA VAL A 41 35.06 -12.91 -5.56
C VAL A 41 35.22 -12.07 -6.82
N ASP A 42 35.90 -12.62 -7.84
CA ASP A 42 36.07 -11.95 -9.12
C ASP A 42 34.70 -11.66 -9.77
N GLN A 43 34.42 -10.37 -9.98
CA GLN A 43 33.12 -9.89 -10.46
C GLN A 43 32.88 -10.25 -11.93
N ASP A 44 33.93 -10.43 -12.72
CA ASP A 44 33.80 -10.74 -14.15
C ASP A 44 33.49 -12.23 -14.38
N GLU A 45 34.05 -13.11 -13.54
CA GLU A 45 33.81 -14.56 -13.57
C GLU A 45 32.44 -14.92 -12.97
N TYR A 46 32.04 -14.29 -11.87
CA TYR A 46 30.79 -14.59 -11.15
C TYR A 46 29.64 -13.60 -11.42
N PHE A 47 29.72 -12.86 -12.52
CA PHE A 47 28.75 -11.81 -12.85
C PHE A 47 27.28 -12.30 -12.83
N VAL A 48 26.98 -13.42 -13.48
CA VAL A 48 25.61 -13.97 -13.62
C VAL A 48 24.99 -14.32 -12.25
N PRO A 49 25.63 -15.14 -11.39
CA PRO A 49 25.06 -15.48 -10.09
C PRO A 49 24.95 -14.28 -9.16
N ILE A 50 25.92 -13.36 -9.17
CA ILE A 50 25.86 -12.11 -8.38
C ILE A 50 24.67 -11.25 -8.85
N PHE A 51 24.45 -11.13 -10.15
CA PHE A 51 23.34 -10.36 -10.71
C PHE A 51 21.98 -10.96 -10.36
N VAL A 52 21.82 -12.28 -10.47
CA VAL A 52 20.57 -12.96 -10.11
C VAL A 52 20.30 -12.80 -8.61
N TYR A 53 21.31 -13.03 -7.76
CA TYR A 53 21.19 -12.88 -6.31
C TYR A 53 20.77 -11.45 -5.92
N THR A 54 21.47 -10.43 -6.42
CA THR A 54 21.16 -9.02 -6.13
C THR A 54 19.77 -8.63 -6.60
N THR A 55 19.35 -9.07 -7.80
CA THR A 55 18.00 -8.82 -8.32
C THR A 55 16.93 -9.45 -7.43
N VAL A 56 17.11 -10.70 -7.02
CA VAL A 56 16.17 -11.39 -6.12
C VAL A 56 16.10 -10.68 -4.76
N MET A 57 17.23 -10.30 -4.18
CA MET A 57 17.28 -9.60 -2.90
C MET A 57 16.59 -8.23 -2.95
N ILE A 58 16.80 -7.47 -4.02
CA ILE A 58 16.11 -6.18 -4.23
C ILE A 58 14.60 -6.40 -4.38
N MET A 59 14.19 -7.41 -5.15
CA MET A 59 12.77 -7.72 -5.34
C MET A 59 12.10 -8.11 -4.01
N VAL A 60 12.74 -8.97 -3.22
CA VAL A 60 12.26 -9.37 -1.90
C VAL A 60 12.16 -8.16 -0.96
N GLY A 61 13.19 -7.31 -0.92
CA GLY A 61 13.20 -6.11 -0.08
C GLY A 61 12.05 -5.13 -0.39
N ILE A 62 11.80 -4.88 -1.68
CA ILE A 62 10.68 -4.02 -2.13
C ILE A 62 9.33 -4.64 -1.74
N ASN A 63 9.15 -5.96 -1.89
CA ASN A 63 7.91 -6.62 -1.50
C ASN A 63 7.66 -6.53 0.02
N ILE A 64 8.69 -6.70 0.84
CA ILE A 64 8.57 -6.57 2.30
C ILE A 64 8.18 -5.14 2.69
N LEU A 65 8.83 -4.13 2.11
CA LEU A 65 8.51 -2.73 2.37
C LEU A 65 7.05 -2.41 2.04
N VAL A 66 6.59 -2.82 0.85
CA VAL A 66 5.22 -2.58 0.38
C VAL A 66 4.18 -3.34 1.21
N ALA A 67 4.47 -4.61 1.56
CA ALA A 67 3.58 -5.41 2.38
C ALA A 67 3.39 -4.76 3.76
N THR A 68 4.48 -4.25 4.33
CA THR A 68 4.47 -3.53 5.61
C THR A 68 3.65 -2.24 5.50
N ASP A 69 3.88 -1.41 4.47
CA ASP A 69 3.12 -0.18 4.24
C ASP A 69 1.61 -0.46 4.06
N THR A 70 1.28 -1.49 3.27
CA THR A 70 -0.11 -1.89 3.00
C THR A 70 -0.80 -2.39 4.28
N MET A 71 -0.09 -3.18 5.09
CA MET A 71 -0.59 -3.66 6.38
C MET A 71 -0.89 -2.49 7.32
N HIS A 72 -0.03 -1.46 7.40
CA HIS A 72 -0.28 -0.29 8.22
C HIS A 72 -1.48 0.54 7.74
N VAL A 73 -1.61 0.76 6.43
CA VAL A 73 -2.79 1.45 5.87
C VAL A 73 -4.06 0.64 6.13
N SER A 74 -4.02 -0.69 5.98
CA SER A 74 -5.16 -1.55 6.27
C SER A 74 -5.57 -1.50 7.75
N CYS A 75 -4.60 -1.58 8.67
CA CYS A 75 -4.85 -1.48 10.11
C CYS A 75 -5.44 -0.12 10.51
N THR A 76 -4.91 0.99 9.97
CA THR A 76 -5.43 2.35 10.21
C THR A 76 -6.86 2.51 9.70
N VAL A 77 -7.14 2.08 8.48
CA VAL A 77 -8.49 2.09 7.91
C VAL A 77 -9.45 1.21 8.72
N HIS A 78 -9.01 0.03 9.17
CA HIS A 78 -9.82 -0.85 10.00
C HIS A 78 -10.15 -0.22 11.37
N ALA A 79 -9.21 0.42 12.03
CA ALA A 79 -9.49 1.13 13.29
C ALA A 79 -10.51 2.26 13.05
N CYS A 80 -10.29 3.08 12.02
CA CYS A 80 -11.20 4.17 11.65
C CYS A 80 -12.61 3.67 11.30
N SER A 81 -12.73 2.53 10.61
CA SER A 81 -14.02 1.95 10.23
C SER A 81 -14.78 1.41 11.44
N LEU A 82 -14.10 0.80 12.43
CA LEU A 82 -14.70 0.37 13.69
C LEU A 82 -15.34 1.55 14.43
N PHE A 83 -14.63 2.67 14.59
CA PHE A 83 -15.18 3.86 15.24
C PHE A 83 -16.37 4.44 14.47
N ARG A 84 -16.32 4.42 13.14
CA ARG A 84 -17.43 4.90 12.29
C ARG A 84 -18.68 4.02 12.39
N ILE A 85 -18.52 2.69 12.45
CA ILE A 85 -19.65 1.76 12.65
C ILE A 85 -20.28 1.98 14.02
N ILE A 86 -19.47 2.08 15.07
CA ILE A 86 -19.96 2.32 16.44
C ILE A 86 -20.67 3.67 16.52
N GLY A 87 -20.13 4.71 15.88
CA GLY A 87 -20.79 6.03 15.80
C GLY A 87 -22.16 5.96 15.14
N TYR A 88 -22.28 5.22 14.03
CA TYR A 88 -23.56 4.99 13.35
C TYR A 88 -24.57 4.24 14.25
N GLU A 89 -24.12 3.21 14.97
CA GLU A 89 -25.00 2.49 15.91
C GLU A 89 -25.51 3.40 17.04
N VAL A 90 -24.64 4.27 17.58
CA VAL A 90 -25.03 5.24 18.62
C VAL A 90 -26.05 6.25 18.08
N GLU A 91 -25.81 6.81 16.90
CA GLU A 91 -26.73 7.76 16.26
C GLU A 91 -28.10 7.12 15.99
N ASN A 92 -28.12 5.86 15.55
CA ASN A 92 -29.34 5.08 15.37
C ASN A 92 -30.09 4.83 16.68
N VAL A 93 -29.39 4.56 17.79
CA VAL A 93 -30.03 4.39 19.11
C VAL A 93 -30.62 5.73 19.59
N ILE A 94 -29.91 6.83 19.38
CA ILE A 94 -30.38 8.19 19.73
C ILE A 94 -31.62 8.56 18.91
N SER A 95 -31.66 8.27 17.61
CA SER A 95 -32.82 8.57 16.77
C SER A 95 -34.06 7.78 17.20
N ILE A 96 -33.90 6.50 17.53
CA ILE A 96 -34.99 5.65 18.06
C ILE A 96 -35.51 6.18 19.39
N ALA A 97 -34.62 6.60 20.30
CA ALA A 97 -35.01 7.17 21.59
C ALA A 97 -35.83 8.46 21.42
N ARG A 98 -35.41 9.35 20.51
CA ARG A 98 -36.11 10.60 20.20
C ARG A 98 -37.48 10.38 19.56
N MET A 99 -37.62 9.35 18.71
CA MET A 99 -38.92 8.98 18.12
C MET A 99 -39.88 8.44 19.19
N GLY A 100 -39.40 7.62 20.13
CA GLY A 100 -40.20 7.13 21.25
C GLY A 100 -40.75 8.27 22.11
N GLU A 101 -39.92 9.27 22.41
CA GLU A 101 -40.30 10.45 23.21
C GLU A 101 -41.39 11.30 22.52
N GLN A 102 -41.30 11.49 21.19
CA GLN A 102 -42.34 12.22 20.44
C GLN A 102 -43.67 11.48 20.37
N VAL A 103 -43.68 10.15 20.23
CA VAL A 103 -44.90 9.33 20.26
C VAL A 103 -45.55 9.37 21.63
N ASN A 104 -44.76 9.33 22.70
CA ASN A 104 -45.27 9.42 24.09
C ASN A 104 -45.93 10.78 24.39
N ASN A 105 -45.45 11.87 23.78
CA ASN A 105 -46.07 13.20 23.88
C ASN A 105 -47.46 13.27 23.20
N ILE A 106 -47.73 12.41 22.22
CA ILE A 106 -49.02 12.28 21.53
C ILE A 106 -49.95 11.32 22.28
N GLN A 107 -49.40 10.32 22.98
CA GLN A 107 -50.13 9.18 23.54
C GLN A 107 -50.06 9.13 25.07
N ARG A 108 -50.56 10.17 25.73
CA ARG A 108 -50.66 10.24 27.20
C ARG A 108 -51.80 9.35 27.72
N THR A 109 -51.67 8.02 27.68
CA THR A 109 -52.42 7.03 28.50
C THR A 109 -52.02 5.58 28.17
N LYS A 110 -51.08 5.00 28.91
CA LYS A 110 -51.17 3.66 29.57
C LYS A 110 -49.78 3.15 30.00
N THR A 111 -49.60 3.16 31.32
CA THR A 111 -48.49 2.60 32.09
C THR A 111 -48.39 1.09 31.88
N GLY A 112 -47.32 0.65 31.21
CA GLY A 112 -46.98 -0.78 31.03
C GLY A 112 -46.10 -1.08 29.81
N TYR A 113 -46.17 -0.25 28.77
CA TYR A 113 -45.44 -0.46 27.51
C TYR A 113 -44.11 0.32 27.40
N GLU A 114 -43.98 1.46 28.12
CA GLU A 114 -42.78 2.32 28.08
C GLU A 114 -41.53 1.71 28.73
N SER A 115 -41.68 0.86 29.76
CA SER A 115 -40.55 0.28 30.50
C SER A 115 -39.75 -0.78 29.70
N PHE A 116 -40.40 -1.48 28.77
CA PHE A 116 -39.74 -2.52 27.96
C PHE A 116 -38.88 -1.91 26.84
N ASN A 117 -39.31 -0.79 26.25
CA ASN A 117 -38.59 -0.08 25.20
C ASN A 117 -37.35 0.64 25.76
N GLU A 118 -37.46 1.31 26.91
CA GLU A 118 -36.32 1.92 27.59
C GLU A 118 -35.25 0.90 27.95
N LYS A 119 -35.65 -0.24 28.55
CA LYS A 119 -34.70 -1.32 28.90
C LYS A 119 -33.94 -1.84 27.67
N GLN A 120 -34.60 -1.95 26.51
CA GLN A 120 -33.94 -2.31 25.26
C GLN A 120 -32.97 -1.23 24.77
N VAL A 121 -33.33 0.06 24.89
CA VAL A 121 -32.44 1.18 24.54
C VAL A 121 -31.19 1.18 25.43
N TYR A 122 -31.36 1.03 26.75
CA TYR A 122 -30.23 0.93 27.69
C TYR A 122 -29.34 -0.28 27.39
N GLN A 123 -29.93 -1.43 27.06
CA GLN A 123 -29.15 -2.62 26.66
C GLN A 123 -28.33 -2.37 25.39
N LYS A 124 -28.91 -1.73 24.36
CA LYS A 124 -28.18 -1.36 23.14
C LYS A 124 -27.05 -0.37 23.44
N TYR A 125 -27.28 0.59 24.34
CA TYR A 125 -26.26 1.55 24.75
C TYR A 125 -25.07 0.88 25.46
N ILE A 126 -25.34 -0.07 26.37
CA ILE A 126 -24.31 -0.86 27.05
C ILE A 126 -23.48 -1.67 26.05
N VAL A 127 -24.12 -2.24 25.03
CA VAL A 127 -23.42 -2.97 23.95
C VAL A 127 -22.52 -2.02 23.14
N CYS A 128 -23.02 -0.85 22.74
CA CYS A 128 -22.22 0.16 22.04
C CYS A 128 -21.01 0.61 22.87
N LEU A 129 -21.19 0.84 24.17
CA LEU A 129 -20.10 1.20 25.08
C LEU A 129 -19.03 0.12 25.15
N LYS A 130 -19.42 -1.17 25.26
CA LYS A 130 -18.46 -2.28 25.25
C LYS A 130 -17.72 -2.39 23.92
N LYS A 131 -18.40 -2.25 22.78
CA LYS A 131 -17.76 -2.22 21.46
C LYS A 131 -16.77 -1.07 21.33
N HIS A 132 -17.12 0.11 21.84
CA HIS A 132 -16.23 1.27 21.85
C HIS A 132 -14.97 1.04 22.69
N GLN A 133 -15.11 0.43 23.87
CA GLN A 133 -13.97 0.07 24.71
C GLN A 133 -13.02 -0.90 24.00
N LEU A 134 -13.55 -1.94 23.35
CA LEU A 134 -12.74 -2.90 22.58
C LEU A 134 -12.04 -2.24 21.38
N ALA A 135 -12.71 -1.33 20.67
CA ALA A 135 -12.10 -0.58 19.57
C ALA A 135 -10.97 0.35 20.08
N LEU A 136 -11.14 0.92 21.28
CA LEU A 136 -10.12 1.73 21.93
C LEU A 136 -8.91 0.89 22.34
N GLU A 137 -9.14 -0.30 22.90
CA GLU A 137 -8.09 -1.25 23.29
C GLU A 137 -7.26 -1.70 22.08
N TYR A 138 -7.93 -2.07 20.98
CA TYR A 138 -7.29 -2.40 19.70
C TYR A 138 -6.42 -1.25 19.16
N ALA A 139 -6.90 -0.01 19.23
CA ALA A 139 -6.12 1.16 18.81
C ALA A 139 -4.98 1.50 19.79
N ALA A 140 -5.17 1.25 21.09
CA ALA A 140 -4.19 1.49 22.15
C ALA A 140 -3.03 0.50 22.10
N GLU A 141 -3.24 -0.74 21.62
CA GLU A 141 -2.15 -1.70 21.42
C GLU A 141 -1.05 -1.16 20.51
N TRP A 142 -1.37 -0.29 19.55
CA TRP A 142 -0.37 0.37 18.70
C TRP A 142 0.56 1.28 19.50
N TYR A 143 0.04 1.88 20.57
CA TYR A 143 0.81 2.67 21.54
C TYR A 143 1.57 1.81 22.54
N ASN A 144 1.34 0.50 22.61
CA ASN A 144 2.11 -0.42 23.45
C ASN A 144 3.24 -1.14 22.70
N PHE A 145 3.36 -0.91 21.39
CA PHE A 145 4.46 -1.46 20.61
C PHE A 145 5.84 -1.04 21.15
N SER A 146 6.82 -1.91 20.88
CA SER A 146 8.21 -1.65 21.28
C SER A 146 8.69 -0.29 20.73
N PRO A 147 9.60 0.41 21.43
CA PRO A 147 10.10 1.71 20.97
C PRO A 147 10.67 1.67 19.55
N ARG A 148 11.28 0.53 19.17
CA ARG A 148 11.79 0.28 17.81
C ARG A 148 10.68 0.26 16.77
N LEU A 149 9.59 -0.45 17.05
CA LEU A 149 8.44 -0.55 16.14
C LEU A 149 7.71 0.78 16.01
N LYS A 150 7.56 1.55 17.09
CA LYS A 150 7.01 2.92 17.05
C LYS A 150 7.85 3.88 16.22
N SER A 151 9.17 3.84 16.38
CA SER A 151 10.07 4.67 15.57
C SER A 151 10.02 4.28 14.09
N LEU A 152 9.98 2.98 13.79
CA LEU A 152 9.76 2.46 12.44
C LEU A 152 8.43 2.95 11.86
N LEU A 153 7.34 2.86 12.62
CA LEU A 153 6.01 3.34 12.22
C LEU A 153 6.01 4.83 11.86
N VAL A 154 6.68 5.67 12.65
CA VAL A 154 6.78 7.11 12.38
C VAL A 154 7.57 7.37 11.09
N ILE A 155 8.68 6.66 10.87
CA ILE A 155 9.47 6.77 9.65
C ILE A 155 8.65 6.30 8.43
N ILE A 156 7.95 5.17 8.55
CA ILE A 156 7.08 4.63 7.50
C ILE A 156 5.96 5.63 7.17
N CYS A 157 5.20 6.10 8.17
CA CYS A 157 4.16 7.12 7.97
C CYS A 157 4.70 8.37 7.30
N HIS A 158 5.87 8.86 7.71
CA HIS A 158 6.49 10.03 7.09
C HIS A 158 6.88 9.77 5.61
N LYS A 159 7.38 8.57 5.31
CA LYS A 159 7.75 8.16 3.94
C LYS A 159 6.55 7.85 3.05
N SER A 160 5.43 7.39 3.59
CA SER A 160 4.17 7.18 2.85
C SER A 160 3.46 8.50 2.53
N PHE A 161 3.57 9.51 3.41
CA PHE A 161 2.98 10.84 3.19
C PHE A 161 3.78 11.71 2.21
N VAL A 162 5.08 11.45 2.05
CA VAL A 162 5.88 12.08 1.00
C VAL A 162 5.76 11.21 -0.25
N PRO A 163 5.00 11.62 -1.29
CA PRO A 163 4.93 10.84 -2.52
C PRO A 163 6.34 10.66 -3.06
N ALA A 164 6.81 9.41 -3.10
CA ALA A 164 8.12 9.07 -3.63
C ALA A 164 8.15 9.47 -5.12
N LYS A 165 8.67 10.66 -5.40
CA LYS A 165 8.84 11.20 -6.75
C LYS A 165 10.12 10.59 -7.32
N VAL A 166 9.99 9.39 -7.87
CA VAL A 166 11.10 8.73 -8.54
C VAL A 166 11.22 9.34 -9.94
N THR A 167 12.37 9.90 -10.28
CA THR A 167 12.63 10.52 -11.60
C THR A 167 13.62 9.65 -12.37
N ALA A 168 13.36 9.36 -13.64
CA ALA A 168 14.31 8.69 -14.51
C ALA A 168 15.39 9.68 -14.95
N GLY A 169 16.60 9.58 -14.36
CA GLY A 169 17.74 10.43 -14.69
C GLY A 169 17.47 11.94 -14.56
N ASP A 170 16.59 12.33 -13.63
CA ASP A 170 16.06 13.69 -13.44
C ASP A 170 15.24 14.28 -14.61
N LEU A 171 15.03 13.52 -15.68
CA LEU A 171 14.38 13.99 -16.90
C LEU A 171 12.87 13.74 -16.90
N PHE A 172 12.42 12.61 -16.34
CA PHE A 172 11.01 12.21 -16.40
C PHE A 172 10.50 11.66 -15.07
N PRO A 173 9.39 12.19 -14.52
CA PRO A 173 8.75 11.59 -13.36
C PRO A 173 8.22 10.20 -13.72
N LEU A 174 8.55 9.19 -12.91
CA LEU A 174 8.08 7.82 -13.08
C LEU A 174 6.62 7.72 -12.58
N SER A 175 5.70 8.17 -13.41
CA SER A 175 4.26 8.02 -13.20
C SER A 175 3.65 6.97 -14.14
N MET A 176 2.47 6.46 -13.79
CA MET A 176 1.71 5.54 -14.65
C MET A 176 1.39 6.17 -16.02
N GLU A 177 1.24 7.48 -16.05
CA GLU A 177 0.96 8.27 -17.25
C GLU A 177 2.15 8.28 -18.22
N VAL A 178 3.37 8.51 -17.72
CA VAL A 178 4.59 8.47 -18.53
C VAL A 178 4.82 7.06 -19.07
N PHE A 179 4.57 6.03 -18.27
CA PHE A 179 4.66 4.64 -18.73
C PHE A 179 3.66 4.31 -19.86
N ALA A 180 2.39 4.66 -19.68
CA ALA A 180 1.37 4.45 -20.70
C ALA A 180 1.72 5.19 -22.01
N THR A 181 2.33 6.37 -21.88
CA THR A 181 2.83 7.14 -23.01
C THR A 181 3.95 6.41 -23.74
N VAL A 182 4.93 5.86 -23.01
CA VAL A 182 6.04 5.09 -23.60
C VAL A 182 5.56 3.82 -24.30
N LEU A 183 4.60 3.08 -23.72
CA LEU A 183 4.01 1.91 -24.39
C LEU A 183 3.27 2.30 -25.67
N ARG A 184 2.53 3.41 -25.62
CA ARG A 184 1.78 3.90 -26.77
C ARG A 184 2.71 4.34 -27.89
N THR A 185 3.75 5.12 -27.58
CA THR A 185 4.73 5.58 -28.57
C THR A 185 5.52 4.41 -29.16
N SER A 186 5.98 3.46 -28.33
CA SER A 186 6.66 2.24 -28.83
C SER A 186 5.76 1.40 -29.74
N GLY A 187 4.48 1.20 -29.38
CA GLY A 187 3.50 0.55 -30.24
C GLY A 187 3.28 1.30 -31.57
N SER A 188 3.22 2.63 -31.54
CA SER A 188 3.14 3.46 -32.75
C SER A 188 4.39 3.30 -33.63
N TYR A 189 5.59 3.37 -33.06
CA TYR A 189 6.85 3.16 -33.80
C TYR A 189 6.94 1.76 -34.41
N PHE A 190 6.53 0.73 -33.65
CA PHE A 190 6.49 -0.64 -34.16
C PHE A 190 5.53 -0.77 -35.35
N THR A 191 4.37 -0.14 -35.26
CA THR A 191 3.37 -0.12 -36.33
C THR A 191 3.89 0.59 -37.57
N THR A 192 4.54 1.76 -37.43
CA THR A 192 5.10 2.49 -38.58
C THR A 192 6.24 1.74 -39.25
N LEU A 193 7.10 1.08 -38.48
CA LEU A 193 8.16 0.21 -39.02
C LEU A 193 7.60 -1.00 -39.77
N LEU A 194 6.52 -1.61 -39.27
CA LEU A 194 5.81 -2.67 -39.99
C LEU A 194 5.20 -2.18 -41.29
N SER A 195 4.60 -0.99 -41.30
CA SER A 195 4.03 -0.38 -42.51
C SER A 195 5.07 0.01 -43.56
N LEU A 196 6.32 0.29 -43.15
CA LEU A 196 7.44 0.56 -44.07
C LEU A 196 8.07 -0.72 -44.65
N LYS A 197 7.75 -1.88 -44.09
CA LYS A 197 8.26 -3.19 -44.53
C LYS A 197 7.29 -3.93 -45.47
N ALA A 198 6.13 -3.33 -45.75
CA ALA A 198 5.15 -3.77 -46.75
C ALA A 198 5.29 -2.94 -48.03
#